data_AF-A0A925HFN0-F1
#
_entry.id   AF-A0A925HFN0-F1
#
_cell.length_a   1.000
_cell.length_b   1.000
_cell.length_c   1.000
_cell.angle_alpha   90.00
_cell.angle_beta   90.00
_cell.angle_gamma   90.00
#
_symmetry.space_group_name_H-M   'P 1'
#
loop_
_entity.id
_entity.type
_entity.pdbx_description
1 polymer ?
#
loop_
_entity_poly.entity_id
_entity_poly.type
_entity_poly.pdbx_seq_one_letter_code
_entity_poly.pdbx_strand_id
1 'polypeptide(L)'
;MHHQHDAGKRFSVAGPRRLRRLAARSWLLLLVPLLLELSVCPRIAARDLPRSSMHESPIRRVVVTRYKSRTFEFATPFASAVVGAPEIADVLPMSDRIIYLQGKKIGTTN
;
A
#
# COMPACT_ATOMS: atom_id res chain seq x y z
N MET A 1 -100.50 -0.58 5.93
CA MET A 1 -99.91 -0.17 4.65
C MET A 1 -98.76 0.80 4.89
N HIS A 2 -97.52 0.32 4.98
CA HIS A 2 -96.34 1.01 4.44
C HIS A 2 -95.16 0.03 4.34
N HIS A 3 -94.35 0.27 3.32
CA HIS A 3 -93.54 -0.67 2.56
C HIS A 3 -92.18 -1.11 3.17
N GLN A 4 -91.80 -2.32 2.74
CA GLN A 4 -90.46 -2.88 2.49
C GLN A 4 -89.27 -1.93 2.29
N HIS A 5 -88.09 -2.37 2.74
CA HIS A 5 -86.86 -2.66 1.97
C HIS A 5 -85.77 -3.06 2.99
N ASP A 6 -85.47 -4.34 3.22
CA ASP A 6 -84.58 -5.24 2.47
C ASP A 6 -83.06 -4.94 2.56
N ALA A 7 -82.35 -6.05 2.78
CA ALA A 7 -80.96 -6.36 2.48
C ALA A 7 -79.82 -5.74 3.33
N GLY A 8 -79.15 -6.64 4.07
CA GLY A 8 -77.74 -6.87 3.73
C GLY A 8 -76.75 -7.05 4.88
N LYS A 9 -76.41 -8.32 5.10
CA LYS A 9 -75.02 -8.83 5.14
C LYS A 9 -74.19 -8.67 6.44
N ARG A 10 -73.94 -9.86 7.00
CA ARG A 10 -72.62 -10.50 7.26
C ARG A 10 -72.15 -10.58 8.72
N PHE A 11 -72.25 -11.81 9.21
CA PHE A 11 -71.36 -12.46 10.17
C PHE A 11 -69.89 -12.07 9.99
N SER A 12 -69.20 -11.74 11.09
CA SER A 12 -67.77 -12.04 11.32
C SER A 12 -67.45 -11.78 12.80
N VAL A 13 -67.42 -12.82 13.65
CA VAL A 13 -66.22 -13.56 14.10
C VAL A 13 -65.36 -12.81 15.13
N ALA A 14 -65.47 -13.32 16.36
CA ALA A 14 -64.42 -13.63 17.33
C ALA A 14 -63.43 -12.56 17.84
N GLY A 15 -63.36 -12.52 19.18
CA GLY A 15 -62.07 -12.67 19.86
C GLY A 15 -61.81 -11.65 20.97
N PRO A 16 -61.95 -12.04 22.25
CA PRO A 16 -61.43 -11.25 23.35
C PRO A 16 -59.94 -11.57 23.51
N ARG A 17 -59.06 -10.59 23.33
CA ARG A 17 -57.64 -10.73 23.72
C ARG A 17 -57.28 -9.70 24.75
N ARG A 18 -57.52 -10.09 26.00
CA ARG A 18 -56.71 -9.67 27.14
C ARG A 18 -55.26 -10.00 26.81
N LEU A 19 -54.36 -9.02 26.90
CA LEU A 19 -53.14 -9.10 27.72
C LEU A 19 -52.41 -7.75 27.60
N ARG A 20 -52.79 -6.83 28.49
CA ARG A 20 -51.90 -5.75 28.91
C ARG A 20 -50.86 -6.36 29.85
N ARG A 21 -49.67 -5.78 29.81
CA ARG A 21 -48.53 -5.85 30.76
C ARG A 21 -47.39 -6.72 30.24
N LEU A 22 -46.17 -6.20 30.42
CA LEU A 22 -44.84 -6.78 30.16
C LEU A 22 -44.07 -6.26 28.94
N ALA A 23 -44.13 -4.96 28.62
CA ALA A 23 -43.24 -4.37 27.60
C ALA A 23 -42.51 -3.09 28.05
N ALA A 24 -42.17 -2.96 29.35
CA ALA A 24 -41.67 -1.69 29.89
C ALA A 24 -40.40 -1.79 30.76
N ARG A 25 -39.60 -2.86 30.66
CA ARG A 25 -38.43 -3.03 31.56
C ARG A 25 -37.09 -3.37 30.93
N SER A 26 -36.96 -3.47 29.61
CA SER A 26 -35.71 -3.93 29.00
C SER A 26 -35.20 -3.07 27.84
N TRP A 27 -35.46 -1.76 27.88
CA TRP A 27 -34.81 -0.78 26.99
C TRP A 27 -33.67 0.00 27.65
N LEU A 28 -33.44 -0.18 28.95
CA LEU A 28 -32.46 0.60 29.71
C LEU A 28 -31.09 -0.08 29.89
N LEU A 29 -30.88 -1.27 29.30
CA LEU A 29 -29.62 -2.03 29.43
C LEU A 29 -28.74 -2.03 28.17
N LEU A 30 -29.10 -1.26 27.14
CA LEU A 30 -28.32 -1.14 25.88
C LEU A 30 -27.58 0.20 25.72
N LEU A 31 -27.75 1.16 26.64
CA LEU A 31 -27.18 2.51 26.49
C LEU A 31 -25.78 2.71 27.12
N VAL A 32 -25.33 1.78 27.98
CA VAL A 32 -24.04 1.92 28.68
C VAL A 32 -22.80 1.52 27.86
N PRO A 33 -22.81 0.49 26.97
CA PRO A 33 -21.61 0.17 26.21
C PRO A 33 -21.34 1.17 25.06
N LEU A 34 -22.31 2.01 24.69
CA LEU A 34 -22.19 2.94 23.56
C LEU A 34 -21.28 4.15 23.85
N LEU A 35 -21.00 4.45 25.12
CA LEU A 35 -20.14 5.58 25.53
C LEU A 35 -18.70 5.18 25.88
N LEU A 36 -18.38 3.88 25.97
CA LEU A 36 -17.02 3.38 26.28
C LEU A 36 -16.15 3.16 25.02
N GLU A 37 -16.72 3.32 23.82
CA GLU A 37 -16.04 3.07 22.54
C GLU A 37 -15.25 4.29 22.01
N LEU A 38 -15.42 5.49 22.60
CA LEU A 38 -14.77 6.72 22.10
C LEU A 38 -13.34 6.95 22.61
N SER A 39 -12.83 6.10 23.50
CA SER A 39 -11.48 6.24 24.09
C SER A 39 -10.43 5.33 23.44
N VAL A 40 -10.68 4.86 22.21
CA VAL A 40 -9.64 4.24 21.40
C VAL A 40 -9.13 5.32 20.46
N CYS A 41 -8.13 6.09 20.91
CA CYS A 41 -7.35 6.91 19.98
C CYS A 41 -6.86 5.98 18.87
N PRO A 42 -7.16 6.23 17.59
CA PRO A 42 -6.43 5.54 16.55
C PRO A 42 -4.98 5.96 16.74
N ARG A 43 -4.12 5.00 17.14
CA ARG A 43 -2.68 5.16 16.99
C ARG A 43 -2.46 5.28 15.50
N ILE A 44 -2.45 6.51 15.01
CA ILE A 44 -1.95 6.84 13.69
C ILE A 44 -0.50 6.37 13.73
N ALA A 45 -0.28 5.14 13.27
CA ALA A 45 1.04 4.61 13.04
C ALA A 45 1.68 5.63 12.10
N ALA A 46 2.63 6.39 12.63
CA ALA A 46 3.47 7.27 11.84
C ALA A 46 4.01 6.37 10.73
N ARG A 47 3.52 6.57 9.51
CA ARG A 47 4.04 5.88 8.35
C ARG A 47 5.50 6.30 8.30
N ASP A 48 6.41 5.33 8.49
CA ASP A 48 7.79 5.48 8.07
C ASP A 48 7.72 5.85 6.58
N LEU A 49 7.78 7.15 6.29
CA LEU A 49 8.04 7.63 4.95
C LEU A 49 9.32 6.92 4.52
N PRO A 50 9.41 6.40 3.28
CA PRO A 50 10.66 5.88 2.77
C PRO A 50 11.66 7.02 2.87
N ARG A 51 12.46 7.01 3.93
CA ARG A 51 13.56 7.92 4.13
C ARG A 51 14.40 7.64 2.92
N SER A 52 14.47 8.61 2.01
CA SER A 52 15.40 8.58 0.89
C SER A 52 16.78 8.51 1.53
N SER A 53 17.22 7.30 1.84
CA SER A 53 18.57 7.03 2.25
C SER A 53 19.36 7.33 0.99
N MET A 54 20.04 8.46 0.97
CA MET A 54 21.11 8.68 0.00
C MET A 54 22.00 7.45 0.11
N HIS A 55 21.88 6.55 -0.87
CA HIS A 55 22.64 5.32 -0.88
C HIS A 55 24.03 5.74 -1.36
N GLU A 56 24.92 5.99 -0.40
CA GLU A 56 26.31 6.29 -0.72
C GLU A 56 26.94 4.99 -1.22
N SER A 57 26.99 4.83 -2.55
CA SER A 57 27.59 3.67 -3.17
C SER A 57 29.09 3.69 -2.93
N PRO A 58 29.69 2.62 -2.37
CA PRO A 58 31.12 2.59 -2.10
C PRO A 58 31.92 2.72 -3.40
N ILE A 59 32.97 3.55 -3.38
CA ILE A 59 33.87 3.72 -4.52
C ILE A 59 34.66 2.41 -4.72
N ARG A 60 34.51 1.80 -5.89
CA ARG A 60 35.25 0.59 -6.26
C ARG A 60 36.45 0.93 -7.14
N ARG A 61 37.67 0.71 -6.62
CA ARG A 61 38.89 0.81 -7.43
C ARG A 61 39.14 -0.49 -8.19
N VAL A 62 39.43 -0.37 -9.49
CA VAL A 62 39.73 -1.50 -10.36
C VAL A 62 41.06 -1.25 -11.07
N VAL A 63 41.92 -2.28 -11.11
CA VAL A 63 43.13 -2.28 -11.93
C VAL A 63 42.88 -3.08 -13.19
N VAL A 64 43.14 -2.47 -14.35
CA VAL A 64 43.05 -3.13 -15.67
C VAL A 64 44.43 -3.07 -16.32
N THR A 65 44.95 -4.23 -16.70
CA THR A 65 46.25 -4.31 -17.42
C THR A 65 46.12 -3.63 -18.78
N ARG A 66 47.15 -2.91 -19.21
CA ARG A 66 47.19 -2.28 -20.54
C ARG A 66 46.93 -3.31 -21.64
N TYR A 67 46.09 -2.93 -22.60
CA TYR A 67 45.62 -3.77 -23.71
C TYR A 67 44.88 -5.04 -23.30
N LYS A 68 44.46 -5.11 -22.03
CA LYS A 68 43.52 -6.13 -21.55
C LYS A 68 42.19 -5.48 -21.26
N SER A 69 41.18 -6.33 -21.24
CA SER A 69 39.83 -5.95 -20.91
C SER A 69 39.34 -6.66 -19.65
N ARG A 70 38.33 -6.06 -19.03
CA ARG A 70 37.55 -6.68 -17.95
C ARG A 70 36.09 -6.31 -18.14
N THR A 71 35.22 -7.27 -17.88
CA THR A 71 33.78 -7.05 -17.86
C THR A 71 33.33 -7.05 -16.41
N PHE A 72 32.49 -6.08 -16.05
CA PHE A 72 31.91 -5.97 -14.73
C PHE A 72 30.39 -6.02 -14.82
N GLU A 73 29.82 -6.81 -13.92
CA GLU A 73 28.39 -6.85 -13.67
C GLU A 73 28.08 -6.15 -12.35
N PHE A 74 27.03 -5.33 -12.34
CA PHE A 74 26.55 -4.59 -11.18
C PHE A 74 25.24 -5.20 -10.66
N ALA A 75 25.12 -5.25 -9.33
CA ALA A 75 23.89 -5.71 -8.67
C ALA A 75 22.72 -4.73 -8.89
N THR A 76 23.03 -3.43 -8.93
CA THR A 76 22.08 -2.34 -9.12
C THR A 76 22.24 -1.77 -10.53
N PRO A 77 21.15 -1.51 -11.27
CA PRO A 77 21.24 -0.93 -12.61
C PRO A 77 21.80 0.50 -12.57
N PHE A 78 22.54 0.88 -13.61
CA PHE A 78 23.07 2.23 -13.82
C PHE A 78 22.49 2.85 -15.10
N ALA A 79 22.36 4.18 -15.11
CA ALA A 79 21.80 4.91 -16.25
C ALA A 79 22.87 5.40 -17.24
N SER A 80 24.09 5.67 -16.77
CA SER A 80 25.17 6.22 -17.57
C SER A 80 26.54 5.83 -17.02
N ALA A 81 27.54 5.79 -17.90
CA ALA A 81 28.94 5.63 -17.56
C ALA A 81 29.73 6.80 -18.16
N VAL A 82 30.52 7.50 -17.36
CA VAL A 82 31.30 8.67 -17.78
C VAL A 82 32.76 8.43 -17.49
N VAL A 83 33.61 8.62 -18.50
CA VAL A 83 35.06 8.43 -18.41
C VAL A 83 35.75 9.79 -18.48
N GLY A 84 36.53 10.12 -17.45
CA GLY A 84 37.26 11.38 -17.39
C GLY A 84 38.44 11.45 -18.37
N ALA A 85 39.12 10.32 -18.60
CA ALA A 85 40.29 10.21 -19.49
C ALA A 85 40.16 9.04 -20.49
N PRO A 86 39.45 9.21 -21.63
CA PRO A 86 39.22 8.16 -22.63
C PRO A 86 40.49 7.70 -23.37
N GLU A 87 41.60 8.41 -23.22
CA GLU A 87 42.93 8.00 -23.66
C GLU A 87 43.58 6.96 -22.74
N ILE A 88 43.16 6.89 -21.46
CA ILE A 88 43.65 5.93 -20.45
C ILE A 88 42.85 4.63 -20.51
N ALA A 89 41.52 4.72 -20.48
CA ALA A 89 40.62 3.59 -20.53
C ALA A 89 39.44 3.87 -21.44
N ASP A 90 38.95 2.84 -22.12
CA ASP A 90 37.69 2.87 -22.86
C ASP A 90 36.63 2.10 -22.08
N VAL A 91 35.41 2.62 -22.06
CA VAL A 91 34.28 2.05 -21.31
C VAL A 91 33.07 1.96 -22.22
N LEU A 92 32.58 0.73 -22.38
CA LEU A 92 31.40 0.45 -23.19
C LEU A 92 30.32 -0.21 -22.31
N PRO A 93 29.22 0.50 -22.03
CA PRO A 93 28.02 -0.12 -21.46
C PRO A 93 27.45 -1.15 -22.44
N MET A 94 27.29 -2.39 -21.98
CA MET A 94 26.65 -3.46 -22.76
C MET A 94 25.17 -3.63 -22.38
N SER A 95 24.80 -3.29 -21.14
CA SER A 95 23.43 -3.23 -20.65
C SER A 95 23.34 -2.24 -19.49
N ASP A 96 22.18 -2.14 -18.83
CA ASP A 96 21.98 -1.37 -17.60
C ASP A 96 22.75 -1.94 -16.39
N ARG A 97 23.39 -3.11 -16.53
CA ARG A 97 24.12 -3.80 -15.45
C ARG A 97 25.50 -4.29 -15.84
N ILE A 98 25.86 -4.26 -17.11
CA ILE A 98 27.13 -4.80 -17.60
C ILE A 98 27.92 -3.69 -18.28
N ILE A 99 29.17 -3.52 -17.87
CA ILE A 99 30.14 -2.65 -18.53
C ILE A 99 31.37 -3.43 -18.95
N TYR A 100 31.91 -3.04 -20.10
CA TYR A 100 33.18 -3.49 -20.62
C TYR A 100 34.22 -2.39 -20.45
N LEU A 101 35.36 -2.70 -19.85
CA LEU A 101 36.50 -1.81 -19.68
C LEU A 101 37.67 -2.33 -20.49
N GLN A 102 38.35 -1.45 -21.22
CA GLN A 102 39.62 -1.75 -21.87
C GLN A 102 40.70 -0.74 -21.46
N GLY A 103 41.85 -1.24 -20.99
CA GLY A 103 43.00 -0.39 -20.72
C GLY A 103 43.73 0.00 -22.02
N LYS A 104 43.91 1.29 -22.28
CA LYS A 104 44.59 1.82 -23.49
C LYS A 104 45.98 2.37 -23.18
N LYS A 105 46.10 3.19 -22.14
CA LYS A 105 47.35 3.81 -21.69
C LYS A 105 47.55 3.60 -20.18
N ILE A 106 48.81 3.63 -19.74
CA ILE A 106 49.13 3.58 -18.31
C ILE A 106 48.72 4.92 -17.67
N GLY A 107 47.98 4.86 -16.56
CA GLY A 107 47.48 6.02 -15.83
C GLY A 107 46.31 5.64 -14.92
N THR A 108 45.61 6.65 -14.40
CA THR A 108 44.43 6.50 -13.53
C THR A 108 43.29 7.41 -14.03
N THR A 109 42.05 6.92 -14.00
CA THR A 109 40.82 7.67 -14.29
C THR A 109 39.77 7.37 -13.21
N ASN A 110 38.69 8.16 -13.19
CA ASN A 110 37.55 8.07 -12.26
C ASN A 110 36.70 6.80 -12.43
#